data_AF-A0A183IK17-F1
#
_entry.id   AF-A0A183IK17-F1
#
_cell.length_a   1.000
_cell.length_b   1.000
_cell.length_c   1.000
_cell.angle_alpha   90.00
_cell.angle_beta   90.00
_cell.angle_gamma   90.00
#
_symmetry.space_group_name_H-M   'P 1'
#
loop_
_entity.id
_entity.type
_entity.pdbx_description
1 polymer ?
#
loop_
_entity_poly.entity_id
_entity_poly.type
_entity_poly.pdbx_seq_one_letter_code
_entity_poly.pdbx_strand_id
1 'polypeptide(L)'
;MGEDMAKLVSSGPSLVFVTFAEAIARLPLAPMFIVETVVISLCDEFPSRLRKNKLHMLLLCTVLFYAVSLMFCTQAGMYFLTLFEYYYISWFLFVIAFFESMALSWVYGTCCVDNLLDNIKWMTGYYPHIYIFWKILWKILSPFGSMCLILYTLMRCTPASYKDYLFPLWPNIIGWLISFLPVLTIVITAIYKFINRSGSCVKRFQDLMCPEDDWGPALAIHRAEEFPLQIPEAREPIKDLNLATSPAVDTESSDVQKNVHMPLIPLAAQDRETAI
;
A
#
# COMPACT_ATOMS: atom_id res chain seq x y z
N MET A 1 -38.55 33.23 2.09
CA MET A 1 -37.36 32.60 2.71
C MET A 1 -37.21 31.11 2.39
N GLY A 2 -38.22 30.43 1.80
CA GLY A 2 -38.11 29.02 1.39
C GLY A 2 -37.59 28.77 -0.03
N GLU A 3 -37.74 29.74 -0.95
CA GLU A 3 -37.26 29.58 -2.34
C GLU A 3 -35.74 29.77 -2.48
N ASP A 4 -35.11 30.53 -1.59
CA ASP A 4 -33.66 30.77 -1.60
C ASP A 4 -32.88 29.52 -1.16
N MET A 5 -33.41 28.78 -0.19
CA MET A 5 -32.82 27.51 0.28
C MET A 5 -32.91 26.42 -0.78
N ALA A 6 -34.01 26.35 -1.55
CA ALA A 6 -34.11 25.40 -2.67
C ALA A 6 -33.14 25.74 -3.81
N LYS A 7 -32.80 27.03 -4.00
CA LYS A 7 -31.82 27.49 -5.00
C LYS A 7 -30.35 27.30 -4.56
N LEU A 8 -30.11 27.34 -3.25
CA LEU A 8 -28.84 26.96 -2.62
C LEU A 8 -28.65 25.44 -2.59
N VAL A 9 -29.73 24.67 -2.43
CA VAL A 9 -29.72 23.20 -2.52
C VAL A 9 -29.68 22.71 -3.97
N SER A 10 -30.23 23.47 -4.93
CA SER A 10 -30.10 23.19 -6.37
C SER A 10 -28.77 23.66 -6.98
N SER A 11 -27.98 24.44 -6.22
CA SER A 11 -26.53 24.53 -6.46
C SER A 11 -25.92 23.21 -5.97
N GLY A 12 -25.91 22.22 -6.86
CA GLY A 12 -25.63 20.81 -6.55
C GLY A 12 -24.21 20.51 -6.03
N PRO A 13 -23.62 19.34 -6.34
CA PRO A 13 -22.27 18.96 -5.91
C PRO A 13 -21.22 20.07 -6.12
N SER A 14 -21.39 20.87 -7.17
CA SER A 14 -20.56 22.03 -7.50
C SER A 14 -20.43 23.07 -6.37
N LEU A 15 -21.45 23.29 -5.54
CA LEU A 15 -21.36 24.23 -4.41
C LEU A 15 -20.44 23.70 -3.31
N VAL A 16 -20.52 22.40 -3.02
CA VAL A 16 -19.62 21.73 -2.07
C VAL A 16 -18.20 21.76 -2.62
N PHE A 17 -18.00 21.52 -3.91
CA PHE A 17 -16.67 21.61 -4.53
C PHE A 17 -16.09 23.04 -4.49
N VAL A 18 -16.91 24.07 -4.71
CA VAL A 18 -16.44 25.47 -4.64
C VAL A 18 -16.07 25.86 -3.22
N THR A 19 -16.95 25.59 -2.25
CA THR A 19 -16.71 25.96 -0.83
C THR A 19 -15.58 25.14 -0.20
N PHE A 20 -15.46 23.86 -0.56
CA PHE A 20 -14.36 23.00 -0.11
C PHE A 20 -13.03 23.40 -0.74
N ALA A 21 -13.00 23.66 -2.04
CA ALA A 21 -11.79 24.15 -2.72
C ALA A 21 -11.35 25.51 -2.16
N GLU A 22 -12.30 26.40 -1.87
CA GLU A 22 -12.03 27.68 -1.22
C GLU A 22 -11.46 27.49 0.20
N ALA A 23 -12.00 26.55 0.98
CA ALA A 23 -11.48 26.24 2.31
C ALA A 23 -10.04 25.68 2.25
N ILE A 24 -9.74 24.78 1.31
CA ILE A 24 -8.40 24.24 1.10
C ILE A 24 -7.42 25.33 0.64
N ALA A 25 -7.86 26.21 -0.27
CA ALA A 25 -7.02 27.30 -0.78
C ALA A 25 -6.65 28.32 0.32
N ARG A 26 -7.49 28.48 1.34
CA ARG A 26 -7.23 29.35 2.50
C ARG A 26 -6.22 28.76 3.49
N LEU A 27 -5.94 27.46 3.43
CA LEU A 27 -4.90 26.84 4.23
C LEU A 27 -3.54 27.01 3.51
N PRO A 28 -2.59 27.79 4.07
CA PRO A 28 -1.38 28.21 3.36
C PRO A 28 -0.41 27.08 2.96
N LEU A 29 -0.68 25.83 3.37
CA LEU A 29 0.19 24.67 3.12
C LEU A 29 -0.56 23.42 2.62
N ALA A 30 -1.89 23.43 2.58
CA ALA A 30 -2.69 22.27 2.20
C ALA A 30 -2.32 21.66 0.83
N PRO A 31 -2.16 22.45 -0.26
CA PRO A 31 -1.79 21.87 -1.56
C PRO A 31 -0.36 21.33 -1.59
N MET A 32 0.54 21.82 -0.73
CA MET A 32 1.93 21.35 -0.69
C MET A 32 2.04 19.94 -0.12
N PHE A 33 1.20 19.58 0.87
CA PHE A 33 1.21 18.23 1.45
C PHE A 33 0.85 17.14 0.43
N ILE A 34 -0.06 17.44 -0.52
CA ILE A 34 -0.46 16.48 -1.54
C ILE A 34 0.71 16.19 -2.49
N VAL A 35 1.40 17.24 -2.96
CA VAL A 35 2.57 17.10 -3.84
C VAL A 35 3.72 16.43 -3.09
N GLU A 36 3.93 16.79 -1.83
CA GLU A 36 4.94 16.16 -0.99
C GLU A 36 4.72 14.66 -0.82
N THR A 37 3.47 14.22 -0.59
CA THR A 37 3.13 12.80 -0.46
C THR A 37 3.50 12.02 -1.73
N VAL A 38 3.18 12.56 -2.90
CA VAL A 38 3.54 11.92 -4.18
C VAL A 38 5.05 11.83 -4.37
N VAL A 39 5.79 12.90 -4.03
CA VAL A 39 7.25 12.94 -4.15
C VAL A 39 7.90 11.95 -3.18
N ILE A 40 7.36 11.80 -1.97
CA ILE A 40 7.82 10.81 -1.00
C ILE A 40 7.63 9.40 -1.56
N SER A 41 6.43 9.06 -2.06
CA SER A 41 6.17 7.73 -2.63
C SER A 41 7.12 7.39 -3.79
N LEU A 42 7.42 8.37 -4.65
CA LEU A 42 8.39 8.18 -5.73
C LEU A 42 9.85 8.08 -5.24
N CYS A 43 10.20 8.78 -4.15
CA CYS A 43 11.52 8.66 -3.52
C CYS A 43 11.72 7.30 -2.83
N ASP A 44 10.64 6.71 -2.30
CA ASP A 44 10.65 5.41 -1.64
C ASP A 44 10.87 4.27 -2.65
N GLU A 45 10.37 4.39 -3.88
CA GLU A 45 10.60 3.41 -4.95
C GLU A 45 12.05 3.44 -5.48
N PHE A 46 12.69 4.62 -5.55
CA PHE A 46 14.05 4.78 -6.09
C PHE A 46 15.04 5.43 -5.11
N PRO A 47 15.30 4.81 -3.94
CA PRO A 47 16.06 5.44 -2.86
C PRO A 47 17.52 5.75 -3.24
N SER A 48 18.11 4.93 -4.11
CA SER A 48 19.53 5.05 -4.51
C SER A 48 19.82 6.28 -5.39
N ARG A 49 18.85 6.74 -6.17
CA ARG A 49 19.01 7.86 -7.13
C ARG A 49 18.28 9.12 -6.68
N LEU A 50 17.05 8.99 -6.19
CA LEU A 50 16.17 10.15 -5.95
C LEU A 50 16.42 10.82 -4.59
N ARG A 51 16.88 10.07 -3.57
CA ARG A 51 17.10 10.63 -2.22
C ARG A 51 18.17 11.74 -2.19
N LYS A 52 19.20 11.64 -3.03
CA LYS A 52 20.27 12.67 -3.14
C LYS A 52 19.78 13.98 -3.76
N ASN A 53 18.78 13.91 -4.64
CA ASN A 53 18.27 15.04 -5.43
C ASN A 53 16.78 15.34 -5.14
N LYS A 54 16.29 15.06 -3.91
CA LYS A 54 14.88 15.21 -3.53
C LYS A 54 14.31 16.58 -3.89
N LEU A 55 15.09 17.65 -3.70
CA LEU A 55 14.65 19.02 -3.97
C LEU A 55 14.42 19.29 -5.47
N HIS A 56 15.30 18.78 -6.33
CA HIS A 56 15.13 18.91 -7.80
C HIS A 56 13.91 18.14 -8.29
N MET A 57 13.68 16.96 -7.73
CA MET A 57 12.52 16.14 -8.05
C MET A 57 11.22 16.78 -7.56
N LEU A 58 11.21 17.34 -6.34
CA LEU A 58 10.07 18.09 -5.82
C LEU A 58 9.75 19.27 -6.74
N LEU A 59 10.75 20.07 -7.11
CA LEU A 59 10.57 21.21 -8.01
C LEU A 59 10.03 20.77 -9.38
N LEU A 60 10.56 19.69 -9.96
CA LEU A 60 10.06 19.13 -11.21
C LEU A 60 8.60 18.69 -11.09
N CYS A 61 8.24 17.93 -10.06
CA CYS A 61 6.87 17.49 -9.82
C CYS A 61 5.92 18.67 -9.64
N THR A 62 6.30 19.68 -8.84
CA THR A 62 5.49 20.89 -8.63
C THR A 62 5.25 21.63 -9.95
N VAL A 63 6.29 21.81 -10.78
CA VAL A 63 6.16 22.48 -12.08
C VAL A 63 5.24 21.69 -13.03
N LEU A 64 5.38 20.36 -13.07
CA LEU A 64 4.53 19.50 -13.90
C LEU A 64 3.06 19.54 -13.45
N PHE A 65 2.80 19.40 -12.15
CA PHE A 65 1.43 19.49 -11.63
C PHE A 65 0.83 20.86 -11.86
N TYR A 66 1.60 21.93 -11.66
CA TYR A 66 1.15 23.29 -11.94
C TYR A 66 0.78 23.46 -13.42
N ALA A 67 1.60 22.96 -14.35
CA ALA A 67 1.30 23.02 -15.78
C ALA A 67 0.01 22.28 -16.16
N VAL A 68 -0.23 21.09 -15.56
CA VAL A 68 -1.47 20.34 -15.76
C VAL A 68 -2.66 21.08 -15.14
N SER A 69 -2.51 21.64 -13.94
CA SER A 69 -3.56 22.43 -13.29
C SER A 69 -3.98 23.65 -14.11
N LEU A 70 -3.05 24.31 -14.81
CA LEU A 70 -3.38 25.45 -15.69
C LEU A 70 -4.37 25.07 -16.80
N MET A 71 -4.31 23.84 -17.32
CA MET A 71 -5.27 23.33 -18.32
C MET A 71 -6.71 23.38 -17.78
N PHE A 72 -6.90 23.06 -16.50
CA PHE A 72 -8.19 23.10 -15.82
C PHE A 72 -8.67 24.52 -15.47
N CYS A 73 -7.78 25.51 -15.46
CA CYS A 73 -8.13 26.92 -15.23
C CYS A 73 -8.56 27.68 -16.49
N THR A 74 -8.47 27.04 -17.67
CA THR A 74 -8.92 27.67 -18.94
C THR A 74 -10.44 27.80 -19.01
N GLN A 75 -10.96 28.60 -19.94
CA GLN A 75 -12.41 28.74 -20.17
C GLN A 75 -13.08 27.39 -20.52
N ALA A 76 -12.33 26.43 -21.07
CA ALA A 76 -12.77 25.07 -21.35
C ALA A 76 -12.54 24.10 -20.18
N GLY A 77 -12.01 24.56 -19.05
CA GLY A 77 -11.58 23.74 -17.92
C GLY A 77 -12.68 22.84 -17.34
N MET A 78 -13.91 23.33 -17.26
CA MET A 78 -15.05 22.54 -16.78
C MET A 78 -15.35 21.32 -17.65
N TYR A 79 -15.13 21.39 -18.97
CA TYR A 79 -15.30 20.24 -19.86
C TYR A 79 -14.25 19.16 -19.57
N PHE A 80 -12.99 19.56 -19.38
CA PHE A 80 -11.91 18.65 -19.01
C PHE A 80 -12.14 18.03 -17.63
N LEU A 81 -12.61 18.81 -16.67
CA LEU A 81 -12.92 18.32 -15.32
C LEU A 81 -14.05 17.29 -15.35
N THR A 82 -15.13 17.54 -16.09
CA THR A 82 -16.24 16.58 -16.22
C THR A 82 -15.80 15.28 -16.90
N LEU A 83 -14.97 15.35 -17.94
CA LEU A 83 -14.40 14.15 -18.55
C LEU A 83 -13.52 13.38 -17.58
N PHE A 84 -12.67 14.06 -16.81
CA PHE A 84 -11.80 13.44 -15.82
C PHE A 84 -12.59 12.79 -14.68
N GLU A 85 -13.61 13.46 -14.16
CA GLU A 85 -14.50 12.91 -13.12
C GLU A 85 -15.24 11.65 -13.60
N TYR A 86 -15.70 11.67 -14.85
CA TYR A 86 -16.38 10.52 -15.44
C TYR A 86 -15.43 9.34 -15.68
N TYR A 87 -14.30 9.56 -16.36
CA TYR A 87 -13.41 8.47 -16.79
C TYR A 87 -12.44 8.02 -15.70
N TYR A 88 -11.88 8.95 -14.93
CA TYR A 88 -10.86 8.65 -13.93
C TYR A 88 -11.46 8.36 -12.55
N ILE A 89 -12.26 9.29 -12.01
CA ILE A 89 -12.77 9.16 -10.63
C ILE A 89 -13.81 8.03 -10.57
N SER A 90 -14.74 7.98 -11.51
CA SER A 90 -15.84 7.01 -11.43
C SER A 90 -15.41 5.60 -11.84
N TRP A 91 -14.70 5.44 -12.95
CA TRP A 91 -14.37 4.09 -13.43
C TRP A 91 -13.04 3.58 -12.89
N PHE A 92 -11.96 4.35 -13.05
CA PHE A 92 -10.62 3.92 -12.72
C PHE A 92 -10.40 3.70 -11.20
N LEU A 93 -10.86 4.60 -10.33
CA LEU A 93 -10.67 4.43 -8.88
C LEU A 93 -11.37 3.19 -8.34
N PHE A 94 -12.58 2.87 -8.82
CA PHE A 94 -13.29 1.65 -8.39
C PHE A 94 -12.57 0.38 -8.84
N VAL A 95 -11.98 0.38 -10.05
CA VAL A 95 -11.20 -0.75 -10.55
C VAL A 95 -9.93 -0.96 -9.71
N ILE A 96 -9.18 0.10 -9.37
CA ILE A 96 -8.04 -0.01 -8.45
C ILE A 96 -8.50 -0.53 -7.08
N ALA A 97 -9.53 0.06 -6.49
CA ALA A 97 -10.02 -0.34 -5.18
C ALA A 97 -10.45 -1.83 -5.16
N PHE A 98 -11.00 -2.34 -6.27
CA PHE A 98 -11.30 -3.76 -6.42
C PHE A 98 -10.03 -4.61 -6.46
N PHE A 99 -9.02 -4.25 -7.27
CA PHE A 99 -7.76 -5.01 -7.32
C PHE A 99 -7.00 -4.97 -5.99
N GLU A 100 -6.97 -3.82 -5.31
CA GLU A 100 -6.33 -3.66 -4.00
C GLU A 100 -7.04 -4.50 -2.94
N SER A 101 -8.37 -4.42 -2.85
CA SER A 101 -9.15 -5.25 -1.92
C SER A 101 -9.04 -6.75 -2.23
N MET A 102 -8.99 -7.13 -3.50
CA MET A 102 -8.73 -8.52 -3.91
C MET A 102 -7.32 -8.98 -3.53
N ALA A 103 -6.32 -8.12 -3.71
CA ALA A 103 -4.94 -8.41 -3.33
C ALA A 103 -4.82 -8.61 -1.82
N LEU A 104 -5.41 -7.71 -1.03
CA LEU A 104 -5.41 -7.79 0.43
C LEU A 104 -6.16 -9.03 0.96
N SER A 105 -7.24 -9.44 0.30
CA SER A 105 -8.08 -10.54 0.77
C SER A 105 -7.62 -11.93 0.30
N TRP A 106 -7.07 -12.08 -0.90
CA TRP A 106 -6.80 -13.38 -1.54
C TRP A 106 -5.36 -13.64 -1.96
N VAL A 107 -4.63 -12.64 -2.46
CA VAL A 107 -3.27 -12.81 -3.03
C VAL A 107 -2.26 -13.14 -1.92
N TYR A 108 -2.41 -12.51 -0.76
CA TYR A 108 -1.50 -12.68 0.37
C TYR A 108 -1.82 -13.92 1.24
N GLY A 109 -2.44 -14.94 0.65
CA GLY A 109 -2.81 -16.21 1.29
C GLY A 109 -4.13 -16.21 2.06
N THR A 110 -4.72 -17.39 2.27
CA THR A 110 -6.04 -17.61 2.91
C THR A 110 -6.17 -17.09 4.34
N CYS A 111 -5.04 -16.79 5.00
CA CYS A 111 -4.91 -16.25 6.36
C CYS A 111 -4.46 -14.77 6.39
N CYS A 112 -4.47 -14.04 5.27
CA CYS A 112 -3.94 -12.66 5.25
C CYS A 112 -4.65 -11.72 6.22
N VAL A 113 -5.98 -11.79 6.33
CA VAL A 113 -6.69 -10.91 7.28
C VAL A 113 -6.29 -11.23 8.72
N ASP A 114 -5.96 -12.50 9.01
CA ASP A 114 -5.38 -12.88 10.30
C ASP A 114 -3.96 -12.30 10.44
N ASN A 115 -3.10 -12.40 9.40
CA ASN A 115 -1.77 -11.78 9.39
C ASN A 115 -1.81 -10.24 9.54
N LEU A 116 -2.75 -9.55 8.89
CA LEU A 116 -2.92 -8.10 8.98
C LEU A 116 -3.38 -7.69 10.37
N LEU A 117 -4.31 -8.44 10.96
CA LEU A 117 -4.76 -8.22 12.34
C LEU A 117 -3.64 -8.51 13.34
N ASP A 118 -2.77 -9.48 13.06
CA ASP A 118 -1.56 -9.74 13.84
C ASP A 118 -0.52 -8.61 13.69
N ASN A 119 -0.30 -8.08 12.49
CA ASN A 119 0.53 -6.89 12.28
C ASN A 119 -0.01 -5.66 13.06
N ILE A 120 -1.33 -5.46 13.06
CA ILE A 120 -1.97 -4.37 13.82
C ILE A 120 -1.76 -4.56 15.33
N LYS A 121 -1.90 -5.80 15.82
CA LYS A 121 -1.58 -6.13 17.20
C LYS A 121 -0.12 -5.88 17.52
N TRP A 122 0.81 -6.16 16.61
CA TRP A 122 2.23 -5.85 16.82
C TRP A 122 2.49 -4.35 16.89
N MET A 123 1.82 -3.54 16.07
CA MET A 123 2.01 -2.09 16.09
C MET A 123 1.36 -1.42 17.32
N THR A 124 0.23 -1.94 17.79
CA THR A 124 -0.64 -1.26 18.77
C THR A 124 -0.65 -1.95 20.14
N GLY A 125 -0.15 -3.19 20.25
CA GLY A 125 -0.13 -4.00 21.46
C GLY A 125 -1.44 -4.74 21.78
N TYR A 126 -2.55 -4.43 21.10
CA TYR A 126 -3.85 -5.06 21.30
C TYR A 126 -4.56 -5.36 19.98
N TYR A 127 -5.43 -6.38 19.97
CA TYR A 127 -6.32 -6.62 18.84
C TYR A 127 -7.42 -5.55 18.79
N PRO A 128 -7.85 -5.09 17.60
CA PRO A 128 -8.95 -4.14 17.48
C PRO A 128 -10.21 -4.72 18.14
N HIS A 129 -10.97 -3.86 18.83
CA HIS A 129 -12.24 -4.24 19.42
C HIS A 129 -13.14 -4.81 18.30
N ILE A 130 -13.67 -6.02 18.53
CA ILE A 130 -14.50 -6.80 17.58
C ILE A 130 -13.69 -7.39 16.40
N TYR A 131 -12.69 -8.22 16.71
CA TYR A 131 -11.85 -8.98 15.75
C TYR A 131 -12.63 -9.56 14.54
N ILE A 132 -13.74 -10.24 14.82
CA ILE A 132 -14.54 -10.93 13.81
C ILE A 132 -15.20 -9.95 12.83
N PHE A 133 -15.63 -8.78 13.31
CA PHE A 133 -16.24 -7.76 12.47
C PHE A 133 -15.25 -7.21 11.45
N TRP A 134 -14.06 -6.81 11.91
CA TRP A 134 -12.98 -6.34 11.03
C TRP A 134 -12.56 -7.41 10.03
N LYS A 135 -12.52 -8.67 10.47
CA LYS A 135 -12.21 -9.79 9.58
C LYS A 135 -13.22 -9.94 8.44
N ILE A 136 -14.51 -9.87 8.75
CA ILE A 136 -15.58 -9.97 7.74
C ILE A 136 -15.60 -8.72 6.85
N LEU A 137 -15.39 -7.54 7.44
CA LEU A 137 -15.38 -6.26 6.74
C LEU A 137 -14.34 -6.25 5.61
N TRP A 138 -13.10 -6.65 5.92
CA TRP A 138 -12.01 -6.62 4.95
C TRP A 138 -12.05 -7.81 3.98
N LYS A 139 -12.45 -9.00 4.43
CA LYS A 139 -12.49 -10.18 3.56
C LYS A 139 -13.66 -10.17 2.58
N ILE A 140 -14.82 -9.67 3.00
CA ILE A 140 -16.07 -9.82 2.24
C ILE A 140 -16.66 -8.46 1.88
N LEU A 141 -16.82 -7.54 2.84
CA LEU A 141 -17.57 -6.32 2.57
C LEU A 141 -16.82 -5.38 1.60
N SER A 142 -15.52 -5.20 1.79
CA SER A 142 -14.70 -4.35 0.91
C SER A 142 -14.69 -4.81 -0.55
N PRO A 143 -14.32 -6.05 -0.90
CA PRO A 143 -14.32 -6.49 -2.29
C PRO A 143 -15.74 -6.55 -2.88
N PHE A 144 -16.75 -6.92 -2.10
CA PHE A 144 -18.14 -6.93 -2.54
C PHE A 144 -18.66 -5.51 -2.83
N GLY A 145 -18.34 -4.55 -1.98
CA GLY A 145 -18.68 -3.14 -2.17
C GLY A 145 -18.07 -2.57 -3.45
N SER A 146 -16.76 -2.79 -3.66
CA SER A 146 -16.07 -2.37 -4.88
C SER A 146 -16.66 -3.04 -6.14
N MET A 147 -16.97 -4.34 -6.08
CA MET A 147 -17.60 -5.06 -7.18
C MET A 147 -19.00 -4.50 -7.52
N CYS A 148 -19.81 -4.19 -6.50
CA CYS A 148 -21.13 -3.57 -6.69
C CYS A 148 -21.02 -2.19 -7.36
N LEU A 149 -20.05 -1.37 -6.96
CA LEU A 149 -19.81 -0.04 -7.54
C LEU A 149 -19.40 -0.11 -9.02
N ILE A 150 -18.52 -1.07 -9.36
CA ILE A 150 -18.14 -1.31 -10.76
C ILE A 150 -19.38 -1.73 -11.57
N LEU A 151 -20.17 -2.69 -11.09
CA LEU A 151 -21.37 -3.15 -11.80
C LEU A 151 -22.38 -2.02 -11.99
N TYR A 152 -22.61 -1.20 -10.97
CA TYR A 152 -23.47 -0.02 -11.05
C TYR A 152 -22.98 0.96 -12.12
N THR A 153 -21.68 1.21 -12.17
CA THR A 153 -21.07 2.12 -13.15
C THR A 153 -21.19 1.57 -14.57
N LEU A 154 -21.01 0.25 -14.76
CA LEU A 154 -21.20 -0.40 -16.06
C LEU A 154 -22.66 -0.34 -16.54
N MET A 155 -23.63 -0.52 -15.63
CA MET A 155 -25.05 -0.39 -15.97
C MET A 155 -25.43 1.05 -16.37
N ARG A 156 -24.71 2.05 -15.85
CA ARG A 156 -24.93 3.47 -16.15
C ARG A 156 -23.93 4.05 -17.16
N CYS A 157 -23.38 3.21 -18.03
CA CYS A 157 -22.43 3.61 -19.06
C CYS A 157 -23.12 4.41 -20.19
N THR A 158 -23.52 5.65 -19.91
CA THR A 158 -23.99 6.61 -20.90
C THR A 158 -22.85 7.53 -21.32
N PRO A 159 -22.76 7.97 -22.60
CA PRO A 159 -21.70 8.89 -23.02
C PRO A 159 -21.70 10.13 -22.13
N ALA A 160 -20.49 10.57 -21.74
CA ALA A 160 -20.34 11.77 -20.92
C ALA A 160 -21.08 12.94 -21.61
N SER A 161 -21.80 13.73 -20.81
CA SER A 161 -22.50 14.93 -21.26
C SER A 161 -22.28 16.02 -20.23
N TYR A 162 -22.05 17.24 -20.69
CA TYR A 162 -21.95 18.42 -19.82
C TYR A 162 -22.99 19.45 -20.26
N LYS A 163 -24.00 19.68 -19.40
CA LYS A 163 -25.19 20.50 -19.72
C LYS A 163 -25.87 19.98 -21.00
N ASP A 164 -25.87 20.78 -22.07
CA ASP A 164 -26.45 20.45 -23.38
C ASP A 164 -25.39 20.03 -24.42
N TYR A 165 -24.13 19.92 -24.01
CA TYR A 165 -23.03 19.53 -24.90
C TYR A 165 -22.74 18.03 -24.78
N LEU A 166 -23.01 17.31 -25.86
CA LEU A 166 -22.61 15.92 -26.04
C LEU A 166 -21.16 15.87 -26.50
N PHE A 167 -20.32 15.13 -25.77
CA PHE A 167 -18.92 15.01 -26.14
C PHE A 167 -18.75 14.21 -27.44
N PRO A 168 -17.91 14.68 -28.37
CA PRO A 168 -17.60 13.93 -29.59
C PRO A 168 -16.87 12.61 -29.27
N LEU A 169 -16.78 11.71 -30.25
CA LEU A 169 -16.21 10.38 -30.05
C LEU A 169 -14.73 10.39 -29.65
N TRP A 170 -13.94 11.35 -30.12
CA TRP A 170 -12.49 11.42 -29.86
C TRP A 170 -12.15 11.55 -28.36
N PRO A 171 -12.72 12.50 -27.58
CA PRO A 171 -12.56 12.54 -26.12
C PRO A 171 -12.96 11.27 -25.41
N ASN A 172 -14.01 10.58 -25.87
CA ASN A 172 -14.47 9.35 -25.25
C ASN A 172 -13.44 8.22 -25.41
N ILE A 173 -12.85 8.09 -26.61
CA ILE A 173 -11.79 7.10 -26.87
C ILE A 173 -10.56 7.37 -25.99
N ILE A 174 -10.15 8.65 -25.90
CA ILE A 174 -9.02 9.06 -25.07
C ILE A 174 -9.32 8.80 -23.59
N GLY A 175 -10.53 9.11 -23.13
CA GLY A 175 -10.98 8.86 -21.76
C GLY A 175 -10.86 7.39 -21.38
N TRP A 176 -11.42 6.50 -22.20
CA TRP A 176 -11.30 5.05 -22.00
C TRP A 176 -9.83 4.58 -21.99
N LEU A 177 -8.99 5.06 -22.92
CA LEU A 177 -7.58 4.69 -22.96
C LEU A 177 -6.84 5.07 -21.66
N ILE A 178 -7.09 6.28 -21.15
CA ILE A 178 -6.51 6.76 -19.88
C ILE A 178 -7.01 5.91 -18.71
N SER A 179 -8.30 5.56 -18.70
CA SER A 179 -8.89 4.72 -17.66
C SER A 179 -8.26 3.33 -17.57
N PHE A 180 -7.90 2.70 -18.70
CA PHE A 180 -7.27 1.38 -18.71
C PHE A 180 -5.76 1.40 -18.43
N LEU A 181 -5.09 2.55 -18.58
CA LEU A 181 -3.64 2.67 -18.50
C LEU A 181 -3.06 2.14 -17.17
N PRO A 182 -3.63 2.42 -15.99
CA PRO A 182 -3.07 1.92 -14.73
C PRO A 182 -3.27 0.41 -14.55
N VAL A 183 -4.40 -0.14 -15.00
CA VAL A 183 -4.63 -1.60 -15.00
C VAL A 183 -3.58 -2.28 -15.87
N LEU A 184 -3.28 -1.68 -17.02
CA LEU A 184 -2.21 -2.14 -17.90
C LEU A 184 -0.85 -2.10 -17.20
N THR A 185 -0.52 -1.05 -16.44
CA THR A 185 0.72 -0.97 -15.65
C THR A 185 0.82 -2.11 -14.61
N ILE A 186 -0.28 -2.43 -13.92
CA ILE A 186 -0.32 -3.56 -12.97
C ILE A 186 -0.04 -4.89 -13.71
N VAL A 187 -0.66 -5.10 -14.87
CA VAL A 187 -0.45 -6.32 -15.66
C VAL A 187 0.98 -6.41 -16.21
N ILE A 188 1.52 -5.31 -16.74
CA ILE A 188 2.89 -5.25 -17.27
C ILE A 188 3.91 -5.55 -16.16
N THR A 189 3.75 -4.95 -14.99
CA THR A 189 4.67 -5.18 -13.86
C THR A 189 4.59 -6.62 -13.34
N ALA A 190 3.39 -7.21 -13.30
CA ALA A 190 3.20 -8.62 -12.97
C ALA A 190 3.89 -9.56 -13.98
N ILE A 191 3.72 -9.31 -15.29
CA ILE A 191 4.36 -10.10 -16.35
C ILE A 191 5.89 -9.94 -16.30
N TYR A 192 6.38 -8.71 -16.14
CA TYR A 192 7.81 -8.43 -16.02
C TYR A 192 8.45 -9.19 -14.86
N LYS A 193 7.83 -9.14 -13.66
CA LYS A 193 8.30 -9.90 -12.50
C LYS A 193 8.21 -11.41 -12.72
N PHE A 194 7.20 -11.91 -13.45
CA PHE A 194 7.05 -13.32 -13.77
C PHE A 194 8.12 -13.85 -14.74
N ILE A 195 8.52 -13.06 -15.74
CA ILE A 195 9.56 -13.46 -16.71
C ILE A 195 10.95 -13.48 -16.06
N ASN A 196 11.24 -12.51 -15.19
CA ASN A 196 12.56 -12.39 -14.55
C ASN A 196 12.83 -13.42 -13.45
N ARG A 197 11.81 -14.10 -12.92
CA ARG A 197 12.00 -15.18 -11.93
C ARG A 197 12.35 -16.49 -12.62
N SER A 198 13.36 -17.19 -12.12
CA SER A 198 13.73 -18.54 -12.58
C SER A 198 12.92 -19.62 -11.84
N GLY A 199 12.44 -20.65 -12.54
CA GLY A 199 11.76 -21.80 -11.89
C GLY A 199 10.58 -22.38 -12.68
N SER A 200 9.89 -23.35 -12.09
CA SER A 200 8.63 -23.91 -12.62
C SER A 200 7.49 -22.89 -12.48
N CYS A 201 6.52 -22.88 -13.42
CA CYS A 201 5.42 -21.90 -13.45
C CYS A 201 4.64 -21.80 -12.14
N VAL A 202 4.37 -22.93 -11.47
CA VAL A 202 3.63 -22.95 -10.19
C VAL A 202 4.47 -22.34 -9.07
N LYS A 203 5.77 -22.68 -9.02
CA LYS A 203 6.69 -22.15 -8.01
C LYS A 203 6.91 -20.64 -8.20
N ARG A 204 7.06 -20.18 -9.45
CA ARG A 204 7.14 -18.75 -9.78
C ARG A 204 5.91 -17.97 -9.31
N PHE A 205 4.71 -18.53 -9.50
CA PHE A 205 3.48 -17.87 -9.07
C PHE A 205 3.37 -17.84 -7.54
N GLN A 206 3.70 -18.94 -6.87
CA GLN A 206 3.73 -18.99 -5.39
C GLN A 206 4.75 -18.02 -4.81
N ASP A 207 5.95 -17.95 -5.39
CA ASP A 207 7.01 -17.04 -4.96
C ASP A 207 6.61 -15.56 -5.17
N LEU A 208 5.83 -15.24 -6.22
CA LEU A 208 5.32 -13.89 -6.45
C LEU A 208 4.16 -13.50 -5.51
N MET A 209 3.43 -14.47 -5.00
CA MET A 209 2.34 -14.28 -4.03
C MET A 209 2.86 -14.23 -2.58
N CYS A 210 4.13 -14.60 -2.37
CA CYS A 210 4.78 -14.50 -1.08
C CYS A 210 5.31 -13.07 -0.88
N PRO A 211 5.13 -12.48 0.31
CA PRO A 211 5.79 -11.21 0.62
C PRO A 211 7.31 -11.33 0.62
N GLU A 212 7.95 -10.19 0.47
CA GLU A 212 9.41 -10.09 0.50
C GLU A 212 9.93 -10.35 1.91
N ASP A 213 11.02 -11.13 2.02
CA ASP A 213 11.58 -11.59 3.31
C ASP A 213 12.11 -10.46 4.20
N ASP A 214 12.27 -9.25 3.67
CA ASP A 214 12.69 -8.07 4.43
C ASP A 214 11.51 -7.34 5.12
N TRP A 215 10.29 -7.85 4.95
CA TRP A 215 9.12 -7.32 5.64
C TRP A 215 9.18 -7.64 7.14
N GLY A 216 9.43 -6.61 7.96
CA GLY A 216 9.47 -6.71 9.42
C GLY A 216 10.09 -5.46 10.07
N PRO A 217 10.22 -5.42 11.40
CA PRO A 217 10.93 -4.34 12.07
C PRO A 217 12.35 -4.21 11.53
N ALA A 218 12.79 -2.97 11.33
CA ALA A 218 14.08 -2.64 10.70
C ALA A 218 15.29 -3.14 11.49
N LEU A 219 15.15 -3.37 12.81
CA LEU A 219 16.19 -3.95 13.65
C LEU A 219 16.01 -5.46 13.83
N ALA A 220 17.05 -6.22 13.50
CA ALA A 220 17.09 -7.68 13.66
C ALA A 220 16.91 -8.15 15.11
N ILE A 221 17.29 -7.32 16.10
CA ILE A 221 17.11 -7.64 17.53
C ILE A 221 15.62 -7.73 17.87
N HIS A 222 14.81 -6.75 17.42
CA HIS A 222 13.36 -6.77 17.60
C HIS A 222 12.70 -7.87 16.75
N ARG A 223 13.38 -8.33 15.70
CA ARG A 223 12.94 -9.47 14.89
C ARG A 223 13.14 -10.80 15.63
N ALA A 224 14.23 -10.94 16.38
CA ALA A 224 14.57 -12.18 17.10
C ALA A 224 13.91 -12.30 18.48
N GLU A 225 13.72 -11.18 19.20
CA GLU A 225 13.11 -11.19 20.55
C GLU A 225 11.59 -11.42 20.52
N GLU A 226 10.91 -10.92 19.49
CA GLU A 226 9.44 -11.03 19.35
C GLU A 226 9.02 -12.21 18.44
N PHE A 227 9.91 -12.73 17.55
CA PHE A 227 9.54 -13.70 16.50
C PHE A 227 10.50 -14.91 16.31
N PRO A 228 10.42 -15.97 17.13
CA PRO A 228 11.18 -17.21 16.87
C PRO A 228 10.68 -18.00 15.63
N LEU A 229 9.51 -17.68 15.07
CA LEU A 229 8.83 -18.48 14.03
C LEU A 229 8.94 -17.93 12.61
N GLN A 230 9.57 -16.77 12.40
CA GLN A 230 9.73 -16.14 11.08
C GLN A 230 11.16 -16.21 10.54
N ILE A 231 12.10 -16.81 11.28
CA ILE A 231 13.48 -16.98 10.84
C ILE A 231 13.58 -18.29 10.04
N PRO A 232 13.93 -18.28 8.74
CA PRO A 232 14.13 -19.50 7.97
C PRO A 232 15.23 -20.40 8.57
N GLU A 233 16.26 -19.83 9.23
CA GLU A 233 17.31 -20.58 9.94
C GLU A 233 16.78 -21.39 11.14
N ALA A 234 15.64 -21.02 11.73
CA ALA A 234 15.00 -21.79 12.80
C ALA A 234 14.17 -22.99 12.28
N ARG A 235 13.96 -23.09 10.96
CA ARG A 235 13.28 -24.24 10.33
C ARG A 235 14.20 -25.45 10.17
N GLU A 236 15.52 -25.24 10.18
CA GLU A 236 16.44 -26.37 10.20
C GLU A 236 16.52 -26.91 11.63
N PRO A 237 16.05 -28.14 11.92
CA PRO A 237 16.35 -28.75 13.20
C PRO A 237 17.87 -28.84 13.30
N ILE A 238 18.46 -28.21 14.32
CA ILE A 238 19.89 -28.29 14.65
C ILE A 238 20.28 -29.76 14.63
N LYS A 239 20.81 -30.24 13.51
CA LYS A 239 21.13 -31.65 13.27
C LYS A 239 22.56 -31.98 13.70
N ASP A 240 23.32 -30.95 14.10
CA ASP A 240 24.76 -31.07 14.28
C ASP A 240 25.21 -31.06 15.74
N LEU A 241 24.30 -31.00 16.72
CA LEU A 241 24.68 -31.04 18.14
C LEU A 241 24.83 -32.45 18.75
N ASN A 242 24.84 -33.51 17.93
CA ASN A 242 24.97 -34.89 18.41
C ASN A 242 26.03 -35.74 17.68
N LEU A 243 26.91 -35.13 16.89
CA LEU A 243 27.96 -35.84 16.16
C LEU A 243 29.34 -35.88 16.85
N ALA A 244 29.41 -35.45 18.12
CA ALA A 244 30.58 -35.62 18.97
C ALA A 244 30.25 -36.47 20.20
N THR A 245 30.00 -37.76 20.01
CA THR A 245 30.00 -38.74 21.12
C THR A 245 31.23 -39.65 21.04
N SER A 246 32.22 -39.35 21.89
CA SER A 246 33.07 -40.27 22.70
C SER A 246 34.06 -41.24 22.00
N PRO A 247 35.01 -41.93 22.71
CA PRO A 247 35.29 -41.97 24.16
C PRO A 247 36.79 -41.97 24.59
N ALA A 248 37.08 -41.64 25.87
CA ALA A 248 38.24 -42.17 26.63
C ALA A 248 38.26 -41.74 28.12
N VAL A 249 38.23 -42.76 29.01
CA VAL A 249 38.88 -42.89 30.35
C VAL A 249 38.27 -42.19 31.58
N ASP A 250 37.45 -42.98 32.30
CA ASP A 250 37.48 -43.41 33.72
C ASP A 250 38.03 -42.50 34.85
N THR A 251 37.19 -42.25 35.87
CA THR A 251 37.27 -42.77 37.28
C THR A 251 36.86 -41.73 38.35
N GLU A 252 35.97 -42.19 39.24
CA GLU A 252 35.74 -41.79 40.66
C GLU A 252 34.97 -40.53 41.09
N SER A 253 33.81 -40.84 41.71
CA SER A 253 33.32 -40.43 43.04
C SER A 253 32.87 -38.98 43.32
N SER A 254 31.55 -38.88 43.51
CA SER A 254 30.83 -38.19 44.60
C SER A 254 30.97 -36.68 44.81
N ASP A 255 29.78 -36.11 45.01
CA ASP A 255 29.44 -34.89 45.75
C ASP A 255 29.26 -33.58 44.98
N VAL A 256 28.22 -32.89 45.44
CA VAL A 256 27.85 -31.49 45.19
C VAL A 256 26.97 -31.26 43.96
N GLN A 257 25.68 -31.54 44.17
CA GLN A 257 24.64 -30.59 43.78
C GLN A 257 25.01 -29.18 44.29
N LYS A 258 25.37 -28.27 43.39
CA LYS A 258 25.08 -26.82 43.45
C LYS A 258 25.74 -26.11 42.26
N ASN A 259 24.98 -25.17 41.67
CA ASN A 259 25.40 -24.12 40.72
C ASN A 259 25.52 -24.51 39.25
N VAL A 260 24.44 -24.30 38.50
CA VAL A 260 24.53 -23.89 37.09
C VAL A 260 23.97 -22.47 37.02
N HIS A 261 24.85 -21.50 37.25
CA HIS A 261 24.62 -20.11 36.90
C HIS A 261 25.00 -19.97 35.42
N MET A 262 24.03 -19.65 34.57
CA MET A 262 24.26 -19.22 33.20
C MET A 262 25.18 -17.98 33.21
N PRO A 263 26.31 -17.97 32.47
CA PRO A 263 27.10 -16.77 32.34
C PRO A 263 26.39 -15.84 31.34
N LEU A 264 25.81 -14.76 31.86
CA LEU A 264 25.46 -13.59 31.07
C LEU A 264 26.76 -12.94 30.60
N ILE A 265 27.01 -12.95 29.29
CA ILE A 265 28.08 -12.17 28.66
C ILE A 265 27.65 -10.69 28.70
N PRO A 266 28.41 -9.76 29.30
CA PRO A 266 28.05 -8.36 29.32
C PRO A 266 28.45 -7.69 28.00
N LEU A 267 27.50 -7.56 27.06
CA LEU A 267 27.61 -6.74 25.85
C LEU A 267 27.30 -5.26 26.16
N ALA A 268 28.10 -4.64 27.03
CA ALA A 268 27.97 -3.24 27.37
C ALA A 268 29.31 -2.52 27.22
N ALA A 269 29.76 -2.29 25.98
CA ALA A 269 30.77 -1.27 25.67
C ALA A 269 30.99 -0.99 24.17
N GLN A 270 30.67 -1.90 23.23
CA GLN A 270 31.27 -1.85 21.89
C GLN A 270 30.44 -1.18 20.77
N ASP A 271 29.15 -0.88 20.97
CA ASP A 271 28.26 -0.43 19.87
C ASP A 271 27.90 1.07 19.88
N ARG A 272 28.74 1.93 20.47
CA ARG A 272 28.54 3.39 20.42
C ARG A 272 29.28 4.11 19.29
N GLU A 273 30.11 3.43 18.50
CA GLU A 273 30.96 4.08 17.47
C GLU A 273 30.54 3.86 16.02
N THR A 274 29.49 3.09 15.73
CA THR A 274 29.04 2.80 14.34
C THR A 274 27.75 3.48 13.92
N ALA A 275 27.28 4.46 14.71
CA ALA A 275 26.13 5.30 14.37
C ALA A 275 26.53 6.78 14.21
N ILE A 276 27.29 7.08 13.15
CA ILE A 276 27.36 8.40 12.51
C ILE A 276 27.30 8.20 11.00
#